data_AF-A0A1I8B3M9-F1
#
_entry.id   AF-A0A1I8B3M9-F1
#
_cell.length_a   1.000
_cell.length_b   1.000
_cell.length_c   1.000
_cell.angle_alpha   90.00
_cell.angle_beta   90.00
_cell.angle_gamma   90.00
#
_symmetry.space_group_name_H-M   'P 1'
#
loop_
_entity.id
_entity.type
_entity.pdbx_description
1 polymer ?
#
loop_
_entity_poly.entity_id
_entity_poly.type
_entity_poly.pdbx_seq_one_letter_code
_entity_poly.pdbx_strand_id
1 'polypeptide(L)'
;MTKMLYRMEGVETIALESMLGLLQDILAQWQPNPQNVLLQLGLQFQLQQCWLSACKTEQEFLLASASVLREKLRPICEPIVRNHYPNLVEKAWITANLQSGLPSAIRDVMGRLRNVPVVPPLESLRHIGLVLAEQHQELYSPIEKYLRKASTELALDLSACFMCLLENENEASRKGACRALAILGAENSLTCLDFLSHSDCNKSVRMEAEQASLRIRRLLLLRDEQQQVVTKI
;
A
#
# COMPACT_ATOMS: atom_id res chain seq x y z
N MET A 1 27.84 -16.25 8.25
CA MET A 1 26.52 -15.63 8.48
C MET A 1 26.63 -14.36 9.35
N THR A 2 27.40 -14.38 10.45
CA THR A 2 27.58 -13.25 11.38
C THR A 2 28.20 -11.98 10.77
N LYS A 3 29.18 -12.08 9.86
CA LYS A 3 29.80 -10.91 9.21
C LYS A 3 28.89 -10.12 8.25
N MET A 4 27.86 -10.76 7.69
CA MET A 4 26.88 -10.07 6.83
C MET A 4 25.85 -9.32 7.66
N LEU A 5 25.40 -9.91 8.78
CA LEU A 5 24.52 -9.26 9.77
C LEU A 5 25.17 -7.99 10.35
N TYR A 6 26.42 -8.07 10.81
CA TYR A 6 27.15 -6.89 11.31
C TYR A 6 27.36 -5.79 10.25
N ARG A 7 27.50 -6.17 8.97
CA ARG A 7 27.61 -5.19 7.88
C ARG A 7 26.27 -4.53 7.56
N MET A 8 25.17 -5.27 7.63
CA MET A 8 23.83 -4.70 7.44
C MET A 8 23.45 -3.78 8.60
N GLU A 9 23.63 -4.23 9.85
CA GLU A 9 23.39 -3.41 11.04
C GLU A 9 24.23 -2.13 11.01
N GLY A 10 25.52 -2.23 10.64
CA GLY A 10 26.42 -1.08 10.52
C GLY A 10 26.03 -0.09 9.41
N VAL A 11 25.58 -0.56 8.25
CA VAL A 11 25.13 0.31 7.16
C VAL A 11 23.80 1.00 7.49
N GLU A 12 22.88 0.29 8.15
CA GLU A 12 21.61 0.85 8.59
C GLU A 12 21.79 1.90 9.69
N THR A 13 22.71 1.69 10.65
CA THR A 13 23.04 2.70 11.67
C THR A 13 23.64 3.95 11.03
N ILE A 14 24.58 3.81 10.09
CA ILE A 14 25.21 4.95 9.41
C ILE A 14 24.17 5.77 8.62
N ALA A 15 23.23 5.12 7.94
CA ALA A 15 22.19 5.82 7.18
C ALA A 15 21.24 6.60 8.10
N LEU A 16 20.87 6.03 9.25
CA LEU A 16 19.97 6.65 10.22
C LEU A 16 20.66 7.78 10.98
N GLU A 17 21.93 7.61 11.35
CA GLU A 17 22.78 8.67 11.92
C GLU A 17 23.01 9.81 10.94
N SER A 18 23.22 9.50 9.65
CA SER A 18 23.36 10.52 8.60
C SER A 18 22.05 11.31 8.42
N MET A 19 20.90 10.64 8.45
CA MET A 19 19.60 11.32 8.43
C MET A 19 19.40 12.18 9.69
N LEU A 20 19.74 11.68 10.87
CA LEU A 20 19.62 12.41 12.13
C LEU A 20 20.52 13.65 12.15
N GLY A 21 21.77 13.54 11.69
CA GLY A 21 22.69 14.68 11.58
C GLY A 21 22.18 15.76 10.64
N LEU A 22 21.74 15.37 9.44
CA LEU A 22 21.14 16.29 8.48
C LEU A 22 19.88 16.96 9.04
N LEU A 23 19.02 16.18 9.73
CA LEU A 23 17.80 16.70 10.36
C LEU A 23 18.11 17.69 11.49
N GLN A 24 19.12 17.41 12.32
CA GLN A 24 19.53 18.31 13.40
C GLN A 24 20.06 19.64 12.85
N ASP A 25 20.90 19.59 11.81
CA ASP A 25 21.43 20.79 11.16
C ASP A 25 20.32 21.64 10.53
N ILE A 26 19.35 20.99 9.89
CA ILE A 26 18.19 21.66 9.30
C ILE A 26 17.31 22.26 10.39
N LEU A 27 16.96 21.50 11.43
CA LEU A 27 16.12 21.97 12.54
C LEU A 27 16.77 23.16 13.26
N ALA A 28 18.09 23.16 13.43
CA ALA A 28 18.83 24.28 13.99
C ALA A 28 18.74 25.54 13.10
N GLN A 29 18.75 25.38 11.78
CA GLN A 29 18.58 26.49 10.83
C GLN A 29 17.11 26.94 10.69
N TRP A 30 16.16 26.07 11.06
CA TRP A 30 14.73 26.21 10.77
C TRP A 30 13.90 26.75 11.92
N GLN A 31 14.51 27.04 13.07
CA GLN A 31 13.79 27.72 14.15
C GLN A 31 13.31 29.08 13.63
N PRO A 32 11.99 29.28 13.47
CA PRO A 32 11.49 30.55 12.97
C PRO A 32 11.90 31.60 13.98
N ASN A 33 12.57 32.67 13.52
CA ASN A 33 12.97 33.75 14.41
C ASN A 33 11.68 34.31 15.05
N PRO A 34 11.47 34.14 16.37
CA PRO A 34 10.22 34.47 17.01
C PRO A 34 9.93 35.97 16.90
N GLN A 35 10.99 36.81 16.83
CA GLN A 35 10.86 38.24 16.58
C GLN A 35 10.15 38.50 15.24
N ASN A 36 10.53 37.77 14.17
CA ASN A 36 9.98 37.95 12.84
C ASN A 36 8.52 37.47 12.75
N VAL A 37 8.19 36.37 13.44
CA VAL A 37 6.81 35.85 13.50
C VAL A 37 5.89 36.81 14.26
N LEU A 38 6.32 37.30 15.42
CA LEU A 38 5.55 38.23 16.23
C LEU A 38 5.36 39.58 15.53
N LEU A 39 6.34 40.02 14.73
CA LEU A 39 6.23 41.19 13.85
C LEU A 39 5.19 40.99 12.73
N GLN A 40 5.19 39.82 12.08
CA GLN A 40 4.20 39.51 11.03
C GLN A 40 2.76 39.44 11.54
N LEU A 41 2.58 39.05 12.81
CA LEU A 41 1.27 39.03 13.47
C LEU A 41 0.78 40.43 13.92
N GLY A 42 1.57 41.48 13.69
CA GLY A 42 1.19 42.86 14.02
C GLY A 42 1.12 43.15 15.52
N LEU A 43 1.79 42.35 16.35
CA LEU A 43 1.75 42.51 17.80
C LEU A 43 2.48 43.79 18.23
N GLN A 44 1.95 44.46 19.25
CA GLN A 44 2.59 45.64 19.84
C GLN A 44 3.90 45.26 20.54
N PHE A 45 4.89 46.15 20.52
CA PHE A 45 6.25 45.91 21.02
C PHE A 45 6.29 45.29 22.43
N GLN A 46 5.46 45.78 23.36
CA GLN A 46 5.41 45.27 24.74
C GLN A 46 4.99 43.80 24.82
N LEU A 47 3.97 43.41 24.04
CA LEU A 47 3.52 42.01 23.93
C LEU A 47 4.58 41.12 23.28
N GLN A 48 5.32 41.63 22.29
CA GLN A 48 6.44 40.89 21.69
C GLN A 48 7.54 40.60 22.73
N GLN A 49 7.90 41.59 23.55
CA GLN A 49 8.94 41.42 24.58
C GLN A 49 8.52 40.44 25.68
N CYS A 50 7.25 40.47 26.11
CA CYS A 50 6.72 39.49 27.07
C CYS A 50 6.82 38.05 26.52
N TRP A 51 6.41 37.84 25.27
CA TRP A 51 6.50 36.54 24.61
C TRP A 51 7.94 36.06 24.44
N LEU A 52 8.83 36.92 23.94
CA LEU A 52 10.25 36.57 23.78
C LEU A 52 10.94 36.28 25.11
N SER A 53 10.54 36.97 26.18
CA SER A 53 11.02 36.69 27.54
C SER A 53 10.52 35.34 28.06
N ALA A 54 9.25 34.99 27.81
CA ALA A 54 8.67 33.73 28.22
C ALA A 54 9.28 32.53 27.45
N CYS A 55 9.44 32.66 26.12
CA CYS A 55 10.02 31.61 25.28
C CYS A 55 11.52 31.37 25.55
N LYS A 56 12.27 32.40 25.95
CA LYS A 56 13.69 32.25 26.32
C LYS A 56 13.89 31.29 27.51
N THR A 57 12.94 31.25 28.42
CA THR A 57 12.97 30.37 29.60
C THR A 57 12.69 28.91 29.27
N GLU A 58 11.96 28.63 28.19
CA GLU A 58 11.50 27.26 27.89
C GLU A 58 12.22 26.59 26.72
N GLN A 59 13.09 27.29 25.96
CA GLN A 59 13.72 26.76 24.72
C GLN A 59 12.72 26.21 23.69
N GLU A 60 11.42 26.46 23.87
CA GLU A 60 10.37 25.97 23.00
C GLU A 60 10.07 26.98 21.90
N PHE A 61 10.43 26.61 20.68
CA PHE A 61 10.08 27.38 19.48
C PHE A 61 8.79 26.84 18.86
N LEU A 62 8.04 27.74 18.22
CA LEU A 62 6.89 27.40 17.38
C LEU A 62 7.35 26.42 16.29
N LEU A 63 6.97 25.15 16.44
CA LEU A 63 7.21 24.13 15.42
C LEU A 63 6.49 24.55 14.13
N ALA A 64 7.23 24.56 13.01
CA ALA A 64 6.61 24.69 11.70
C ALA A 64 5.54 23.59 11.53
N SER A 65 4.47 23.88 10.79
CA SER A 65 3.42 22.90 10.57
C SER A 65 4.00 21.62 9.95
N ALA A 66 3.47 20.47 10.34
CA ALA A 66 3.96 19.17 9.85
C ALA A 66 3.97 19.07 8.32
N SER A 67 3.07 19.80 7.62
CA SER A 67 3.06 19.88 6.16
C SER A 67 4.27 20.63 5.60
N VAL A 68 4.63 21.78 6.19
CA VAL A 68 5.80 22.58 5.78
C VAL A 68 7.10 21.82 6.03
N LEU A 69 7.20 21.14 7.18
CA LEU A 69 8.35 20.28 7.48
C LEU A 69 8.45 19.13 6.47
N ARG A 70 7.34 18.44 6.17
CA ARG A 70 7.34 17.34 5.19
C ARG A 70 7.77 17.76 3.80
N GLU A 71 7.27 18.89 3.29
CA GLU A 71 7.63 19.38 1.95
C GLU A 71 9.13 19.65 1.80
N LYS A 72 9.81 19.97 2.91
CA LYS A 72 11.20 20.42 2.89
C LYS A 72 12.18 19.35 3.32
N LEU A 73 11.75 18.42 4.18
CA LEU A 73 12.50 17.22 4.51
C LEU A 73 12.42 16.16 3.41
N ARG A 74 11.30 16.06 2.68
CA ARG A 74 11.13 15.07 1.61
C ARG A 74 12.28 15.08 0.58
N PRO A 75 12.67 16.20 -0.06
CA PRO A 75 13.74 16.18 -1.07
C PRO A 75 15.11 15.78 -0.52
N ILE A 76 15.31 15.87 0.80
CA ILE A 76 16.58 15.55 1.47
C ILE A 76 16.60 14.09 1.89
N CYS A 77 15.52 13.61 2.52
CA CYS A 77 15.44 12.24 3.01
C CYS A 77 15.12 11.25 1.89
N GLU A 78 14.34 11.63 0.87
CA GLU A 78 13.87 10.71 -0.17
C GLU A 78 15.02 10.02 -0.92
N PRO A 79 16.08 10.71 -1.40
CA PRO A 79 17.21 10.05 -2.05
C PRO A 79 17.93 9.06 -1.13
N ILE A 80 18.08 9.41 0.16
CA ILE A 80 18.76 8.56 1.15
C ILE A 80 17.94 7.30 1.39
N VAL A 81 16.63 7.43 1.66
CA VAL A 81 15.73 6.29 1.88
C VAL A 81 15.62 5.43 0.62
N ARG A 82 15.54 6.03 -0.57
CA ARG A 82 15.46 5.30 -1.84
C ARG A 82 16.71 4.49 -2.14
N ASN A 83 17.89 5.02 -1.82
CA ASN A 83 19.16 4.33 -2.06
C ASN A 83 19.40 3.17 -1.08
N HIS A 84 19.02 3.34 0.19
CA HIS A 84 19.29 2.33 1.23
C HIS A 84 18.14 1.32 1.38
N TYR A 85 16.90 1.73 1.11
CA TYR A 85 15.70 0.91 1.28
C TYR A 85 14.79 0.93 0.03
N PRO A 86 15.31 0.56 -1.16
CA PRO A 86 14.55 0.65 -2.41
C PRO A 86 13.24 -0.16 -2.37
N ASN A 87 13.28 -1.34 -1.75
CA ASN A 87 12.11 -2.22 -1.61
C ASN A 87 11.04 -1.62 -0.67
N LEU A 88 11.47 -0.88 0.37
CA LEU A 88 10.55 -0.20 1.28
C LEU A 88 9.85 0.96 0.57
N VAL A 89 10.60 1.75 -0.20
CA VAL A 89 10.04 2.84 -1.01
C VAL A 89 9.04 2.30 -2.03
N GLU A 90 9.36 1.20 -2.70
CA GLU A 90 8.44 0.57 -3.65
C GLU A 90 7.17 0.06 -2.96
N LYS A 91 7.31 -0.66 -1.83
CA LYS A 91 6.17 -1.12 -1.04
C LYS A 91 5.28 0.06 -0.59
N ALA A 92 5.88 1.11 -0.04
CA ALA A 92 5.17 2.29 0.41
C ALA A 92 4.46 3.01 -0.74
N TRP A 93 5.10 3.12 -1.90
CA TRP A 93 4.52 3.70 -3.10
C TRP A 93 3.31 2.89 -3.59
N ILE A 94 3.43 1.56 -3.68
CA ILE A 94 2.31 0.68 -4.08
C ILE A 94 1.13 0.87 -3.12
N THR A 95 1.37 0.76 -1.80
CA THR A 95 0.33 0.89 -0.79
C THR A 95 -0.35 2.26 -0.84
N ALA A 96 0.42 3.35 -0.91
CA ALA A 96 -0.13 4.71 -0.96
C ALA A 96 -0.99 4.95 -2.21
N ASN A 97 -0.56 4.45 -3.37
CA ASN A 97 -1.33 4.61 -4.61
C ASN A 97 -2.61 3.77 -4.61
N LEU A 98 -2.58 2.54 -4.07
CA LEU A 98 -3.78 1.71 -3.93
C LEU A 98 -4.78 2.31 -2.94
N GLN A 99 -4.30 2.96 -1.87
CA GLN A 99 -5.14 3.63 -0.86
C GLN A 99 -5.62 5.03 -1.29
N SER A 100 -5.13 5.57 -2.40
CA SER A 100 -5.42 6.95 -2.81
C SER A 100 -6.87 7.20 -3.23
N GLY A 101 -7.61 6.14 -3.58
CA GLY A 101 -8.95 6.26 -4.16
C GLY A 101 -8.95 6.87 -5.57
N LEU A 102 -7.79 6.97 -6.24
CA LEU A 102 -7.65 7.55 -7.57
C LEU A 102 -7.46 6.45 -8.64
N PRO A 103 -8.34 6.36 -9.66
CA PRO A 103 -8.19 5.37 -10.74
C PRO A 103 -6.88 5.48 -11.53
N SER A 104 -6.32 6.68 -11.64
CA SER A 104 -5.01 6.92 -12.29
C SER A 104 -3.87 6.28 -11.50
N ALA A 105 -3.81 6.51 -10.20
CA ALA A 105 -2.80 5.95 -9.31
C ALA A 105 -2.82 4.40 -9.32
N ILE A 106 -4.01 3.80 -9.25
CA ILE A 106 -4.17 2.34 -9.32
C ILE A 106 -3.67 1.81 -10.68
N ARG A 107 -3.96 2.53 -11.77
CA ARG A 107 -3.50 2.16 -13.12
C ARG A 107 -1.98 2.19 -13.23
N ASP A 108 -1.33 3.17 -12.62
CA ASP A 108 0.13 3.28 -12.61
C ASP A 108 0.76 2.10 -11.85
N VAL A 109 0.18 1.70 -10.71
CA VAL A 109 0.62 0.51 -9.98
C VAL A 109 0.46 -0.74 -10.84
N MET A 110 -0.72 -0.97 -11.43
CA MET A 110 -0.95 -2.14 -12.28
C MET A 110 -0.04 -2.16 -13.52
N GLY A 111 0.25 -1.00 -14.09
CA GLY A 111 1.17 -0.85 -15.21
C GLY A 111 2.60 -1.27 -14.86
N ARG A 112 3.07 -0.93 -13.66
CA ARG A 112 4.39 -1.37 -13.16
C ARG A 112 4.41 -2.86 -12.83
N LEU A 113 3.43 -3.36 -12.08
CA LEU A 113 3.36 -4.78 -11.71
C LEU A 113 3.31 -5.70 -12.93
N ARG A 114 2.65 -5.28 -14.01
CA ARG A 114 2.61 -6.04 -15.26
C ARG A 114 3.99 -6.30 -15.88
N ASN A 115 4.97 -5.43 -15.61
CA ASN A 115 6.32 -5.55 -16.17
C ASN A 115 7.26 -6.38 -15.26
N VAL A 116 6.76 -6.83 -14.10
CA VAL A 116 7.52 -7.62 -13.14
C VAL A 116 6.97 -9.06 -13.17
N PRO A 117 7.74 -10.06 -13.62
CA PRO A 117 7.26 -11.44 -13.76
C PRO A 117 7.30 -12.20 -12.43
N VAL A 118 7.09 -11.51 -11.30
CA VAL A 118 7.16 -12.08 -9.96
C VAL A 118 5.90 -11.67 -9.21
N VAL A 119 5.37 -12.57 -8.39
CA VAL A 119 4.21 -12.28 -7.55
C VAL A 119 4.49 -11.08 -6.64
N PRO A 120 3.58 -10.08 -6.58
CA PRO A 120 3.73 -8.98 -5.64
C PRO A 120 3.74 -9.47 -4.18
N PRO A 121 4.36 -8.73 -3.24
CA PRO A 121 4.29 -9.07 -1.83
C PRO A 121 2.85 -9.25 -1.34
N LEU A 122 2.62 -10.19 -0.41
CA LEU A 122 1.28 -10.53 0.08
C LEU A 122 0.50 -9.31 0.60
N GLU A 123 1.19 -8.38 1.26
CA GLU A 123 0.58 -7.14 1.76
C GLU A 123 0.14 -6.20 0.64
N SER A 124 0.85 -6.17 -0.49
CA SER A 124 0.41 -5.43 -1.68
C SER A 124 -0.82 -6.09 -2.31
N LEU A 125 -0.85 -7.43 -2.36
CA LEU A 125 -2.02 -8.19 -2.81
C LEU A 125 -3.23 -7.98 -1.90
N ARG A 126 -3.01 -7.85 -0.58
CA ARG A 126 -4.07 -7.51 0.37
C ARG A 126 -4.70 -6.15 0.03
N HIS A 127 -3.89 -5.13 -0.25
CA HIS A 127 -4.39 -3.81 -0.68
C HIS A 127 -5.11 -3.86 -2.03
N ILE A 128 -4.62 -4.66 -2.98
CA ILE A 128 -5.35 -4.93 -4.23
C ILE A 128 -6.72 -5.52 -3.91
N GLY A 129 -6.78 -6.52 -3.02
CA GLY A 129 -8.03 -7.10 -2.54
C GLY A 129 -8.96 -6.07 -1.90
N LEU A 130 -8.45 -5.17 -1.06
CA LEU A 130 -9.25 -4.11 -0.45
C LEU A 130 -9.92 -3.22 -1.50
N VAL A 131 -9.18 -2.80 -2.52
CA VAL A 131 -9.74 -2.01 -3.64
C VAL A 131 -10.80 -2.81 -4.41
N LEU A 132 -10.58 -4.11 -4.64
CA LEU A 132 -11.59 -4.99 -5.26
C LEU A 132 -12.85 -5.11 -4.41
N ALA A 133 -12.74 -5.10 -3.08
CA ALA A 133 -13.87 -5.22 -2.17
C ALA A 133 -14.77 -3.97 -2.19
N GLU A 134 -14.23 -2.81 -2.58
CA GLU A 134 -15.00 -1.59 -2.80
C GLU A 134 -15.95 -1.75 -4.00
N GLN A 135 -17.14 -1.14 -3.94
CA GLN A 135 -18.16 -1.29 -4.99
C GLN A 135 -17.97 -0.32 -6.18
N HIS A 136 -16.84 0.39 -6.23
CA HIS A 136 -16.58 1.40 -7.25
C HIS A 136 -15.87 0.79 -8.47
N GLN A 137 -16.64 0.51 -9.52
CA GLN A 137 -16.15 -0.13 -10.76
C GLN A 137 -14.95 0.58 -11.40
N GLU A 138 -14.90 1.91 -11.32
CA GLU A 138 -13.80 2.70 -11.87
C GLU A 138 -12.46 2.41 -11.18
N LEU A 139 -12.48 2.06 -9.90
CA LEU A 139 -11.27 1.79 -9.11
C LEU A 139 -10.73 0.39 -9.36
N TYR A 140 -11.60 -0.62 -9.45
CA TYR A 140 -11.15 -2.00 -9.59
C TYR A 140 -10.94 -2.45 -11.04
N SER A 141 -11.45 -1.72 -12.05
CA SER A 141 -11.30 -2.06 -13.48
C SER A 141 -9.82 -2.24 -13.92
N PRO A 142 -8.86 -1.38 -13.53
CA PRO A 142 -7.44 -1.59 -13.83
C PRO A 142 -6.88 -2.88 -13.22
N ILE A 143 -7.30 -3.22 -11.98
CA ILE A 143 -6.89 -4.44 -11.27
C ILE A 143 -7.45 -5.67 -11.97
N GLU A 144 -8.74 -5.65 -12.33
CA GLU A 144 -9.38 -6.75 -13.04
C GLU A 144 -8.68 -7.04 -14.36
N LYS A 145 -8.30 -5.99 -15.11
CA LYS A 145 -7.54 -6.11 -16.35
C LYS A 145 -6.14 -6.70 -16.13
N TYR A 146 -5.49 -6.36 -15.02
CA TYR A 146 -4.20 -6.92 -14.65
C TYR A 146 -4.32 -8.42 -14.34
N LEU A 147 -5.23 -8.80 -13.44
CA LEU A 147 -5.44 -10.19 -13.01
C LEU A 147 -5.86 -11.09 -14.18
N ARG A 148 -6.79 -10.65 -15.04
CA ARG A 148 -7.22 -11.44 -16.22
C ARG A 148 -6.13 -11.64 -17.26
N LYS A 149 -5.09 -10.81 -17.26
CA LYS A 149 -3.97 -10.87 -18.21
C LYS A 149 -2.72 -11.54 -17.62
N ALA A 150 -2.79 -12.03 -16.38
CA ALA A 150 -1.71 -12.81 -15.80
C ALA A 150 -1.45 -14.06 -16.66
N SER A 151 -0.17 -14.44 -16.81
CA SER A 151 0.17 -15.74 -17.40
C SER A 151 -0.36 -16.87 -16.51
N THR A 152 -0.47 -18.08 -17.05
CA THR A 152 -0.96 -19.24 -16.29
C THR A 152 -0.14 -19.47 -15.02
N GLU A 153 1.20 -19.39 -15.11
CA GLU A 153 2.10 -19.52 -13.96
C GLU A 153 1.85 -18.43 -12.91
N LEU A 154 1.83 -17.16 -13.32
CA LEU A 154 1.59 -16.04 -12.41
C LEU A 154 0.18 -16.09 -11.79
N ALA A 155 -0.82 -16.53 -12.55
CA ALA A 155 -2.19 -16.67 -12.06
C ALA A 155 -2.29 -17.74 -10.96
N LEU A 156 -1.55 -18.83 -11.07
CA LEU A 156 -1.47 -19.86 -10.02
C LEU A 156 -0.82 -19.32 -8.75
N ASP A 157 0.30 -18.60 -8.87
CA ASP A 157 1.00 -17.99 -7.74
C ASP A 157 0.14 -16.92 -7.05
N LEU A 158 -0.52 -16.07 -7.84
CA LEU A 158 -1.48 -15.08 -7.34
C LEU A 158 -2.64 -15.76 -6.61
N SER A 159 -3.16 -16.85 -7.16
CA SER A 159 -4.27 -17.61 -6.56
C SER A 159 -3.85 -18.22 -5.23
N ALA A 160 -2.65 -18.80 -5.12
CA ALA A 160 -2.12 -19.29 -3.85
C ALA A 160 -2.04 -18.16 -2.80
N CYS A 161 -1.53 -16.99 -3.18
CA CYS A 161 -1.44 -15.85 -2.29
C CYS A 161 -2.82 -15.32 -1.86
N PHE A 162 -3.80 -15.24 -2.76
CA PHE A 162 -5.15 -14.84 -2.40
C PHE A 162 -5.86 -15.89 -1.53
N MET A 163 -5.59 -17.17 -1.71
CA MET A 163 -6.08 -18.22 -0.79
C MET A 163 -5.54 -18.01 0.63
N CYS A 164 -4.26 -17.63 0.81
CA CYS A 164 -3.74 -17.27 2.14
C CYS A 164 -4.49 -16.09 2.76
N LEU A 165 -4.96 -15.13 1.96
CA LEU A 165 -5.71 -13.96 2.45
C LEU A 165 -7.15 -14.30 2.86
N LEU A 166 -7.66 -15.49 2.54
CA LEU A 166 -8.96 -15.95 3.01
C LEU A 166 -8.99 -16.24 4.51
N GLU A 167 -7.84 -16.40 5.15
CA GLU A 167 -7.72 -16.60 6.61
C GLU A 167 -7.42 -15.29 7.35
N ASN A 168 -7.36 -14.16 6.65
CA ASN A 168 -7.00 -12.88 7.25
C ASN A 168 -8.03 -12.44 8.28
N GLU A 169 -7.57 -11.84 9.40
CA GLU A 169 -8.44 -11.34 10.46
C GLU A 169 -9.44 -10.28 9.96
N ASN A 170 -9.02 -9.46 8.99
CA ASN A 170 -9.84 -8.39 8.43
C ASN A 170 -10.84 -8.91 7.39
N GLU A 171 -12.13 -8.66 7.63
CA GLU A 171 -13.23 -9.09 6.75
C GLU A 171 -13.14 -8.54 5.31
N ALA A 172 -12.69 -7.29 5.14
CA ALA A 172 -12.59 -6.67 3.82
C ALA A 172 -11.46 -7.32 3.00
N SER A 173 -10.38 -7.74 3.68
CA SER A 173 -9.27 -8.48 3.06
C SER A 173 -9.76 -9.85 2.57
N ARG A 174 -10.55 -10.58 3.37
CA ARG A 174 -11.15 -11.85 2.94
C ARG A 174 -12.10 -11.68 1.77
N LYS A 175 -13.00 -10.68 1.81
CA LYS A 175 -13.89 -10.35 0.67
C LYS A 175 -13.12 -10.03 -0.60
N GLY A 176 -12.09 -9.19 -0.48
CA GLY A 176 -11.21 -8.84 -1.57
C GLY A 176 -10.52 -10.04 -2.21
N ALA A 177 -10.07 -10.98 -1.38
CA ALA A 177 -9.50 -12.24 -1.83
C ALA A 177 -10.52 -13.12 -2.59
N CYS A 178 -11.75 -13.26 -2.10
CA CYS A 178 -12.82 -13.97 -2.83
C CYS A 178 -13.04 -13.38 -4.24
N ARG A 179 -13.10 -12.04 -4.35
CA ARG A 179 -13.25 -11.36 -5.65
C ARG A 179 -12.06 -11.59 -6.57
N ALA A 180 -10.84 -11.49 -6.04
CA ALA A 180 -9.63 -11.72 -6.82
C ALA A 180 -9.59 -13.15 -7.40
N LEU A 181 -9.92 -14.16 -6.59
CA LEU A 181 -9.99 -15.56 -7.02
C LEU A 181 -11.06 -15.77 -8.11
N ALA A 182 -12.21 -15.10 -7.97
CA ALA A 182 -13.26 -15.12 -8.99
C ALA A 182 -12.85 -14.48 -10.32
N ILE A 183 -12.04 -13.42 -10.27
CA ILE A 183 -11.50 -12.75 -11.46
C ILE A 183 -10.44 -13.62 -12.15
N LEU A 184 -9.57 -14.26 -11.36
CA LEU A 184 -8.56 -15.19 -11.85
C LEU A 184 -9.19 -16.48 -12.42
N GLY A 185 -10.41 -16.82 -12.00
CA GLY A 185 -11.04 -18.08 -12.35
C GLY A 185 -10.33 -19.26 -11.68
N ALA A 186 -9.91 -19.07 -10.42
CA ALA A 186 -9.04 -19.98 -9.69
C ALA A 186 -9.77 -21.26 -9.24
N GLU A 187 -9.78 -22.29 -10.08
CA GLU A 187 -10.50 -23.55 -9.86
C GLU A 187 -10.07 -24.27 -8.57
N ASN A 188 -8.77 -24.22 -8.26
CA ASN A 188 -8.18 -24.77 -7.03
C ASN A 188 -8.68 -24.11 -5.74
N SER A 189 -9.32 -22.94 -5.83
CA SER A 189 -9.87 -22.24 -4.65
C SER A 189 -11.30 -22.62 -4.29
N LEU A 190 -12.00 -23.39 -5.15
CA LEU A 190 -13.42 -23.72 -4.97
C LEU A 190 -13.71 -24.38 -3.61
N THR A 191 -12.88 -25.32 -3.17
CA THR A 191 -13.06 -25.98 -1.87
C THR A 191 -12.97 -25.00 -0.71
N CYS A 192 -12.01 -24.06 -0.74
CA CYS A 192 -11.86 -23.03 0.28
C CYS A 192 -13.05 -22.06 0.27
N LEU A 193 -13.47 -21.61 -0.92
CA LEU A 193 -14.61 -20.71 -1.07
C LEU A 193 -15.93 -21.34 -0.62
N ASP A 194 -16.14 -22.62 -0.93
CA ASP A 194 -17.32 -23.37 -0.49
C ASP A 194 -17.31 -23.58 1.04
N PHE A 195 -16.15 -23.79 1.65
CA PHE A 195 -16.05 -23.82 3.12
C PHE A 195 -16.39 -22.44 3.71
N LEU A 196 -15.77 -21.37 3.21
CA LEU A 196 -15.99 -20.00 3.68
C LEU A 196 -17.45 -19.55 3.55
N SER A 197 -18.14 -19.92 2.47
CA SER A 197 -19.53 -19.55 2.25
C SER A 197 -20.49 -20.10 3.32
N HIS A 198 -20.10 -21.15 4.03
CA HIS A 198 -20.88 -21.74 5.13
C HIS A 198 -20.34 -21.37 6.51
N SER A 199 -19.02 -21.23 6.64
CA SER A 199 -18.34 -21.23 7.94
C SER A 199 -17.71 -19.89 8.36
N ASP A 200 -17.60 -18.88 7.48
CA ASP A 200 -17.05 -17.57 7.89
C ASP A 200 -17.95 -16.90 8.93
N CYS A 201 -17.34 -16.23 9.91
CA CYS A 201 -18.07 -15.51 10.96
C CYS A 201 -18.90 -14.34 10.41
N ASN A 202 -18.45 -13.70 9.33
CA ASN A 202 -19.11 -12.54 8.73
C ASN A 202 -20.00 -12.95 7.54
N LYS A 203 -21.29 -12.58 7.61
CA LYS A 203 -22.28 -12.87 6.56
C LYS A 203 -21.89 -12.28 5.20
N SER A 204 -21.32 -11.07 5.15
CA SER A 204 -20.89 -10.45 3.91
C SER A 204 -19.74 -11.21 3.25
N VAL A 205 -18.83 -11.80 4.03
CA VAL A 205 -17.75 -12.66 3.48
C VAL A 205 -18.36 -13.94 2.92
N ARG A 206 -19.30 -14.57 3.64
CA ARG A 206 -20.00 -15.77 3.17
C ARG A 206 -20.68 -15.58 1.81
N MET A 207 -21.43 -14.48 1.66
CA MET A 207 -22.09 -14.12 0.40
C MET A 207 -21.09 -13.89 -0.73
N GLU A 208 -19.97 -13.23 -0.44
CA GLU A 208 -18.92 -12.96 -1.44
C GLU A 208 -18.22 -14.25 -1.88
N ALA A 209 -17.96 -15.17 -0.95
CA ALA A 209 -17.38 -16.47 -1.25
C ALA A 209 -18.32 -17.33 -2.12
N GLU A 210 -19.62 -17.34 -1.81
CA GLU A 210 -20.63 -18.03 -2.62
C GLU A 210 -20.68 -17.46 -4.06
N GLN A 211 -20.71 -16.13 -4.19
CA GLN A 211 -20.70 -15.46 -5.49
C GLN A 211 -19.43 -15.76 -6.29
N ALA A 212 -18.28 -15.79 -5.62
CA ALA A 212 -17.00 -16.16 -6.23
C ALA A 212 -17.02 -17.61 -6.74
N SER A 213 -17.45 -18.57 -5.91
CA SER A 213 -17.61 -19.99 -6.30
C SER A 213 -18.51 -20.16 -7.52
N LEU A 214 -19.69 -19.53 -7.52
CA LEU A 214 -20.64 -19.59 -8.64
C LEU A 214 -20.04 -19.04 -9.93
N ARG A 215 -19.30 -17.94 -9.84
CA ARG A 215 -18.64 -17.33 -11.00
C ARG A 215 -17.56 -18.22 -11.58
N ILE A 216 -16.71 -18.83 -10.75
CA ILE A 216 -15.66 -19.75 -11.20
C ILE A 216 -16.29 -20.98 -11.87
N ARG A 217 -17.29 -21.61 -11.23
CA ARG A 217 -18.02 -22.76 -11.81
C ARG A 217 -18.65 -22.43 -13.16
N ARG A 218 -19.20 -21.23 -13.32
CA ARG A 218 -19.77 -20.79 -14.60
C ARG A 218 -18.70 -20.65 -15.69
N LEU A 219 -17.52 -20.13 -15.36
CA LEU A 219 -16.40 -20.04 -16.30
C LEU A 219 -15.91 -21.41 -16.75
N LEU A 220 -15.93 -22.40 -15.86
CA LEU A 220 -15.57 -23.78 -16.19
C LEU A 220 -16.52 -24.39 -17.23
N LEU A 221 -17.82 -24.29 -16.99
CA LEU A 221 -18.83 -24.79 -17.92
C LEU A 221 -18.67 -24.18 -19.33
N LEU A 222 -18.40 -22.88 -19.40
CA LEU A 222 -18.18 -22.19 -20.67
C LEU A 222 -16.90 -22.65 -21.40
N ARG A 223 -15.85 -23.04 -20.66
CA ARG A 223 -14.62 -23.60 -21.25
C ARG A 223 -14.85 -25.00 -21.82
N ASP A 224 -15.59 -25.83 -21.09
CA ASP A 224 -15.91 -27.20 -21.50
C ASP A 224 -16.79 -27.21 -22.77
N GLU A 225 -17.76 -26.31 -22.86
CA GLU A 225 -18.59 -26.13 -24.06
C GLU A 225 -17.77 -25.72 -25.28
N GLN A 226 -16.81 -24.80 -25.12
CA GLN A 226 -15.94 -24.35 -26.21
C GLN A 226 -15.01 -25.46 -26.70
N GLN A 227 -14.46 -26.28 -25.78
CA GLN A 227 -13.60 -27.41 -26.15
C GLN A 227 -14.37 -28.48 -26.91
N GLN A 228 -15.62 -28.79 -26.52
CA GLN A 228 -16.45 -29.77 -27.20
C GLN A 228 -16.81 -29.37 -28.64
N VAL A 229 -16.98 -28.07 -28.92
CA VAL A 229 -17.23 -27.56 -30.28
C VAL A 229 -16.00 -27.72 -31.17
N VAL A 230 -14.79 -27.51 -30.63
CA VAL A 230 -13.54 -27.63 -31.40
C VAL A 230 -13.21 -29.09 -31.74
N THR A 231 -13.51 -30.05 -30.85
CA THR A 231 -13.29 -31.48 -31.11
C THR A 231 -14.31 -32.15 -32.05
N LYS A 232 -15.38 -31.44 -32.44
CA LYS A 232 -16.43 -31.95 -33.36
C LYS A 232 -16.28 -31.46 -34.81
N ILE A 233 -15.18 -30.76 -35.12
CA ILE A 233 -14.79 -30.32 -36.46
C ILE A 233 -13.56 -31.13 -36.89
#